data_AF-A0A849H3B8-F1
#
_entry.id   AF-A0A849H3B8-F1
#
_cell.length_a   1.000
_cell.length_b   1.000
_cell.length_c   1.000
_cell.angle_alpha   90.00
_cell.angle_beta   90.00
_cell.angle_gamma   90.00
#
_symmetry.space_group_name_H-M   'P 1'
#
loop_
_entity.id
_entity.type
_entity.pdbx_description
1 polymer ?
#
loop_
_entity_poly.entity_id
_entity_poly.type
_entity_poly.pdbx_seq_one_letter_code
_entity_poly.pdbx_strand_id
1 'polypeptide(L)'
;MTTKIGRSVSPALFSFAAVVGLWLLFNLVAMPIAWGGVNATEGTLGLIQTIILMGFVLIVLFDFLSLGWVSFRGKTILGPGASGGIVALGIGALTAMMAAKVMVDEIARETPLGRAGGEWGILYACMILQLSYILVVLFRTKPSSG
;
A
#
# COMPACT_ATOMS: atom_id res chain seq x y z
N MET A 1 -13.74 -27.55 -30.02
CA MET A 1 -12.76 -27.81 -28.95
C MET A 1 -12.47 -26.47 -28.27
N THR A 2 -13.27 -26.09 -27.28
CA THR A 2 -13.16 -24.81 -26.56
C THR A 2 -12.13 -24.99 -25.45
N THR A 3 -10.90 -24.56 -25.69
CA THR A 3 -9.89 -24.40 -24.64
C THR A 3 -10.43 -23.41 -23.61
N LYS A 4 -10.96 -23.93 -22.49
CA LYS A 4 -11.10 -23.17 -21.25
C LYS A 4 -9.68 -22.71 -20.90
N ILE A 5 -9.31 -21.50 -21.30
CA ILE A 5 -8.17 -20.78 -20.73
C ILE A 5 -8.55 -20.60 -19.27
N GLY A 6 -8.14 -21.55 -18.44
CA GLY A 6 -8.31 -21.48 -17.00
C GLY A 6 -7.70 -20.15 -16.57
N ARG A 7 -8.53 -19.28 -15.99
CA ARG A 7 -8.09 -18.05 -15.35
C ARG A 7 -7.20 -18.45 -14.16
N SER A 8 -5.92 -18.77 -14.41
CA SER A 8 -4.96 -19.02 -13.36
C SER A 8 -4.56 -17.66 -12.78
N VAL A 9 -5.37 -17.23 -11.83
CA VAL A 9 -5.08 -16.13 -10.93
C VAL A 9 -3.80 -16.48 -10.15
N SER A 10 -2.84 -15.55 -10.01
CA SER A 10 -1.58 -15.83 -9.32
C SER A 10 -1.79 -15.90 -7.81
N PRO A 11 -1.70 -17.08 -7.16
CA PRO A 11 -1.91 -17.21 -5.72
C PRO A 11 -0.87 -16.41 -4.92
N ALA A 12 0.35 -16.30 -5.46
CA ALA A 12 1.42 -15.53 -4.86
C ALA A 12 1.10 -14.03 -4.78
N LEU A 13 0.52 -13.45 -5.84
CA LEU A 13 0.14 -12.03 -5.84
C LEU A 13 -0.99 -11.76 -4.85
N PHE A 14 -1.95 -12.69 -4.72
CA PHE A 14 -3.01 -12.61 -3.72
C PHE A 14 -2.46 -12.64 -2.29
N SER A 15 -1.63 -13.64 -1.96
CA SER A 15 -1.03 -13.76 -0.64
C SER A 15 -0.16 -12.54 -0.31
N PHE A 16 0.61 -12.04 -1.29
CA PHE A 16 1.43 -10.86 -1.09
C PHE A 16 0.58 -9.60 -0.86
N ALA A 17 -0.48 -9.40 -1.65
CA ALA A 17 -1.43 -8.30 -1.44
C ALA A 17 -2.09 -8.36 -0.05
N ALA A 18 -2.41 -9.56 0.46
CA ALA A 18 -2.99 -9.73 1.79
C ALA A 18 -2.01 -9.33 2.90
N VAL A 19 -0.76 -9.79 2.81
CA VAL A 19 0.31 -9.43 3.77
C VAL A 19 0.55 -7.92 3.76
N VAL A 20 0.66 -7.33 2.57
CA VAL A 20 0.91 -5.88 2.40
C VAL A 20 -0.28 -5.06 2.91
N GLY A 21 -1.52 -5.52 2.65
CA GLY A 21 -2.73 -4.88 3.18
C GLY A 21 -2.78 -4.89 4.70
N LEU A 22 -2.45 -6.02 5.34
CA LEU A 22 -2.35 -6.10 6.79
C LEU A 22 -1.25 -5.18 7.34
N TRP A 23 -0.11 -5.09 6.65
CA TRP A 23 0.98 -4.20 7.05
C TRP A 23 0.62 -2.71 6.91
N LEU A 24 -0.12 -2.35 5.86
CA LEU A 24 -0.63 -0.99 5.69
C LEU A 24 -1.61 -0.61 6.80
N LEU A 25 -2.52 -1.53 7.16
CA LEU A 25 -3.44 -1.32 8.30
C LEU A 25 -2.67 -1.19 9.62
N PHE A 26 -1.64 -1.99 9.82
CA PHE A 26 -0.74 -1.82 10.96
C PHE A 26 -0.10 -0.42 10.95
N ASN A 27 0.47 0.03 9.82
CA ASN A 27 1.08 1.36 9.73
C ASN A 27 0.07 2.49 10.00
N LEU A 28 -1.17 2.37 9.51
CA LEU A 28 -2.26 3.32 9.77
C LEU A 28 -2.54 3.52 11.26
N VAL A 29 -2.49 2.44 12.04
CA VAL A 29 -2.77 2.47 13.49
C VAL A 29 -1.51 2.79 14.29
N ALA A 30 -0.37 2.23 13.89
CA ALA A 30 0.89 2.33 14.61
C ALA A 30 1.48 3.74 14.52
N MET A 31 1.37 4.43 13.39
CA MET A 31 1.95 5.77 13.23
C MET A 31 1.45 6.79 14.27
N PRO A 32 0.14 7.05 14.45
CA PRO A 32 -0.31 8.03 15.44
C PRO A 32 0.06 7.65 16.89
N ILE A 33 0.04 6.36 17.22
CA ILE A 33 0.34 5.87 18.57
C ILE A 33 1.85 5.99 18.86
N ALA A 34 2.67 5.52 17.92
CA ALA A 34 4.11 5.55 18.05
C ALA A 34 4.62 6.99 18.13
N TRP A 35 4.03 7.91 17.35
CA TRP A 35 4.45 9.30 17.32
C TRP A 35 4.26 10.05 18.62
N GLY A 36 3.19 9.75 19.37
CA GLY A 36 2.99 10.27 20.73
C GLY A 36 4.11 9.85 21.69
N GLY A 37 4.84 8.77 21.39
CA GLY A 37 6.01 8.30 22.14
C GLY A 37 7.35 8.84 21.64
N VAL A 38 7.47 9.24 20.36
CA VAL A 38 8.72 9.66 19.67
C VAL A 38 9.46 10.81 20.38
N ASN A 39 8.75 11.66 21.12
CA ASN A 39 9.35 12.80 21.84
C ASN A 39 9.93 12.45 23.23
N ALA A 40 9.84 11.20 23.72
CA ALA A 40 10.10 10.92 25.14
C ALA A 40 11.25 9.93 25.46
N THR A 41 11.74 9.08 24.55
CA THR A 41 12.72 8.03 24.95
C THR A 41 13.58 7.48 23.81
N GLU A 42 14.86 7.85 23.76
CA GLU A 42 15.82 7.59 22.68
C GLU A 42 16.15 6.10 22.39
N GLY A 43 15.64 5.12 23.15
CA GLY A 43 16.08 3.71 23.06
C GLY A 43 15.13 2.74 22.35
N THR A 44 13.82 2.80 22.62
CA THR A 44 12.83 1.78 22.20
C THR A 44 12.09 2.15 20.91
N LEU A 45 12.14 3.42 20.52
CA LEU A 45 11.38 3.98 19.39
C LEU A 45 11.98 3.64 18.02
N GLY A 46 13.27 3.29 17.97
CA GLY A 46 13.93 2.90 16.72
C GLY A 46 13.34 1.63 16.09
N LEU A 47 12.88 0.66 16.90
CA LEU A 47 12.33 -0.60 16.39
C LEU A 47 10.96 -0.39 15.72
N ILE A 48 10.06 0.38 16.34
CA ILE A 48 8.73 0.66 15.75
C ILE A 48 8.88 1.47 14.46
N GLN A 49 9.75 2.49 14.45
CA GLN A 49 10.05 3.25 13.25
C GLN A 49 10.62 2.37 12.13
N THR A 50 11.51 1.43 12.47
CA THR A 50 12.07 0.47 11.50
C THR A 50 10.98 -0.44 10.92
N ILE A 51 10.04 -0.92 11.75
CA ILE A 51 8.91 -1.75 11.29
C ILE A 51 7.99 -0.96 10.35
N ILE A 52 7.70 0.31 10.69
CA ILE A 52 6.88 1.19 9.84
C ILE A 52 7.58 1.41 8.49
N LEU A 53 8.88 1.73 8.49
CA LEU A 53 9.69 1.93 7.29
C LEU A 53 9.74 0.67 6.42
N MET A 54 9.94 -0.51 7.03
CA MET A 54 9.88 -1.78 6.33
C MET A 54 8.52 -1.97 5.65
N GLY A 55 7.44 -1.53 6.30
CA GLY A 55 6.10 -1.50 5.70
C GLY A 55 6.02 -0.66 4.43
N PHE A 56 6.53 0.57 4.45
CA PHE A 56 6.59 1.43 3.27
C PHE A 56 7.32 0.73 2.11
N VAL A 57 8.47 0.11 2.39
CA VAL A 57 9.25 -0.62 1.37
C VAL A 57 8.45 -1.80 0.79
N LEU A 58 7.80 -2.59 1.63
CA LEU A 58 6.97 -3.72 1.18
C LEU A 58 5.80 -3.27 0.31
N ILE A 59 5.15 -2.17 0.68
CA ILE A 59 4.04 -1.59 -0.07
C ILE A 59 4.50 -1.12 -1.46
N VAL A 60 5.63 -0.41 -1.54
CA VAL A 60 6.18 0.04 -2.82
C VAL A 60 6.59 -1.14 -3.72
N LEU A 61 7.24 -2.17 -3.14
CA LEU A 61 7.55 -3.41 -3.86
C LEU A 61 6.30 -4.08 -4.42
N PHE A 62 5.24 -4.15 -3.62
CA PHE A 62 3.94 -4.65 -4.05
C PHE A 62 3.37 -3.86 -5.22
N ASP A 63 3.41 -2.53 -5.16
CA ASP A 63 2.88 -1.70 -6.24
C ASP A 63 3.62 -1.95 -7.56
N PHE A 64 4.95 -2.02 -7.54
CA PHE A 64 5.72 -2.33 -8.75
C PHE A 64 5.38 -3.72 -9.32
N LEU A 65 5.31 -4.74 -8.46
CA LEU A 65 5.02 -6.11 -8.88
C LEU A 65 3.59 -6.26 -9.40
N SER A 66 2.61 -5.64 -8.73
CA SER A 66 1.21 -5.67 -9.12
C SER A 66 0.95 -4.87 -10.40
N LEU A 67 1.55 -3.69 -10.56
CA LEU A 67 1.50 -2.93 -11.82
C LEU A 67 2.13 -3.68 -12.98
N GLY A 68 3.28 -4.31 -12.75
CA GLY A 68 3.91 -5.19 -13.74
C GLY A 68 2.95 -6.29 -14.17
N TRP A 69 2.38 -7.02 -13.20
CA TRP A 69 1.43 -8.09 -13.47
C TRP A 69 0.19 -7.62 -14.24
N VAL A 70 -0.43 -6.51 -13.83
CA VAL A 70 -1.61 -5.93 -14.52
C VAL A 70 -1.23 -5.46 -15.92
N SER A 71 -0.04 -4.89 -16.12
CA SER A 71 0.40 -4.41 -17.43
C SER A 71 0.65 -5.56 -18.41
N PHE A 72 1.26 -6.65 -17.95
CA PHE A 72 1.58 -7.81 -18.81
C PHE A 72 0.40 -8.76 -19.03
N ARG A 73 -0.47 -8.95 -18.02
CA ARG A 73 -1.55 -9.94 -18.07
C ARG A 73 -2.96 -9.37 -17.93
N GLY A 74 -3.10 -8.11 -17.54
CA GLY A 74 -4.40 -7.50 -17.27
C GLY A 74 -5.27 -7.36 -18.51
N LYS A 75 -4.71 -7.01 -19.68
CA LYS A 75 -5.49 -6.93 -20.93
C LYS A 75 -6.12 -8.27 -21.31
N THR A 76 -5.40 -9.37 -21.09
CA THR A 76 -5.82 -10.73 -21.45
C THR A 76 -6.78 -11.34 -20.44
N ILE A 77 -6.67 -10.99 -19.15
CA ILE A 77 -7.43 -11.61 -18.05
C ILE A 77 -8.63 -10.74 -17.61
N LEU A 78 -8.47 -9.42 -17.58
CA LEU A 78 -9.44 -8.46 -17.01
C LEU A 78 -10.19 -7.67 -18.09
N GLY A 79 -9.68 -7.66 -19.33
CA GLY A 79 -10.20 -6.85 -20.44
C GLY A 79 -9.61 -5.43 -20.48
N PRO A 80 -9.65 -4.74 -21.64
CA PRO A 80 -8.88 -3.51 -21.87
C PRO A 80 -9.25 -2.35 -20.93
N GLY A 81 -10.55 -2.10 -20.72
CA GLY A 81 -11.03 -0.99 -19.89
C GLY A 81 -10.75 -1.17 -18.40
N ALA A 82 -10.99 -2.37 -17.87
CA ALA A 82 -10.73 -2.67 -16.46
C ALA A 82 -9.21 -2.65 -16.16
N SER A 83 -8.39 -3.15 -17.09
CA SER A 83 -6.92 -3.09 -16.95
C SER A 83 -6.41 -1.66 -16.90
N GLY A 84 -6.94 -0.74 -17.74
CA GLY A 84 -6.53 0.66 -17.74
C GLY A 84 -6.83 1.38 -16.43
N GLY A 85 -8.03 1.18 -15.88
CA GLY A 85 -8.41 1.78 -14.59
C GLY A 85 -7.57 1.28 -13.42
N ILE A 86 -7.22 -0.01 -13.37
CA ILE A 86 -6.38 -0.58 -12.31
C ILE A 86 -4.93 -0.06 -12.42
N VAL A 87 -4.40 0.11 -13.64
CA VAL A 87 -3.08 0.71 -13.85
C VAL A 87 -3.07 2.17 -13.40
N ALA A 88 -4.08 2.96 -13.77
CA ALA A 88 -4.20 4.34 -13.34
C ALA A 88 -4.28 4.46 -11.81
N LEU A 89 -5.08 3.60 -11.18
CA LEU A 89 -5.17 3.53 -9.72
C LEU A 89 -3.82 3.13 -9.08
N GLY A 90 -3.09 2.17 -9.66
CA GLY A 90 -1.78 1.76 -9.16
C GLY A 90 -0.71 2.83 -9.30
N ILE A 91 -0.72 3.61 -10.38
CA ILE A 91 0.16 4.79 -10.53
C ILE A 91 -0.19 5.86 -9.49
N GLY A 92 -1.49 6.09 -9.27
CA GLY A 92 -1.97 7.00 -8.23
C GLY A 92 -1.54 6.55 -6.83
N ALA A 93 -1.64 5.26 -6.54
CA ALA A 93 -1.20 4.61 -5.31
C ALA A 93 0.32 4.79 -5.08
N LEU A 94 1.16 4.49 -6.08
CA LEU A 94 2.60 4.77 -6.02
C LEU A 94 2.92 6.23 -5.73
N THR A 95 2.25 7.14 -6.44
CA THR A 95 2.45 8.59 -6.26
C THR A 95 2.04 9.01 -4.84
N ALA A 96 0.92 8.48 -4.35
CA ALA A 96 0.46 8.72 -3.00
C ALA A 96 1.41 8.14 -1.95
N MET A 97 2.08 7.03 -2.19
CA MET A 97 3.10 6.50 -1.28
C MET A 97 4.33 7.40 -1.18
N MET A 98 4.75 8.02 -2.29
CA MET A 98 5.80 9.04 -2.27
C MET A 98 5.37 10.26 -1.46
N ALA A 99 4.14 10.74 -1.68
CA ALA A 99 3.57 11.84 -0.91
C ALA A 99 3.44 11.50 0.59
N ALA A 100 2.97 10.29 0.92
CA ALA A 100 2.86 9.80 2.28
C ALA A 100 4.22 9.81 3.00
N LYS A 101 5.30 9.39 2.32
CA LYS A 101 6.65 9.48 2.89
C LYS A 101 7.05 10.91 3.19
N VAL A 102 6.83 11.83 2.25
CA VAL A 102 7.12 13.26 2.47
C VAL A 102 6.33 13.81 3.65
N MET A 103 5.06 13.45 3.78
CA MET A 103 4.24 13.86 4.92
C MET A 103 4.75 13.25 6.24
N VAL A 104 5.20 12.00 6.26
CA VAL A 104 5.80 11.39 7.46
C VAL A 104 7.06 12.15 7.89
N ASP A 105 7.92 12.55 6.95
CA ASP A 105 9.10 13.36 7.25
C ASP A 105 8.74 14.74 7.79
N GLU A 106 7.73 15.37 7.21
CA GLU A 106 7.27 16.69 7.62
C GLU A 106 6.65 16.66 9.01
N ILE A 107 5.78 15.68 9.27
CA ILE A 107 5.24 15.40 10.60
C ILE A 107 6.38 15.17 11.60
N ALA A 108 7.50 14.54 11.20
CA ALA A 108 8.64 14.29 12.07
C ALA A 108 9.36 15.58 12.45
N ARG A 109 9.49 16.47 11.47
CA ARG A 109 10.09 17.78 11.64
C ARG A 109 9.23 18.71 12.49
N GLU A 110 7.91 18.65 12.33
CA GLU A 110 6.96 19.60 12.93
C GLU A 110 6.39 19.20 14.28
N THR A 111 6.38 17.90 14.60
CA THR A 111 5.87 17.39 15.89
C THR A 111 6.64 17.94 17.09
N PRO A 112 7.98 18.00 17.12
CA PRO A 112 8.72 18.62 18.21
C PRO A 112 8.41 20.12 18.38
N LEU A 113 7.90 20.76 17.33
CA LEU A 113 7.53 22.18 17.31
C LEU A 113 6.04 22.41 17.65
N GLY A 114 5.26 21.35 17.85
CA GLY A 114 3.83 21.41 18.15
C GLY A 114 2.94 21.86 16.98
N ARG A 115 3.37 21.66 15.72
CA ARG A 115 2.70 22.21 14.52
C ARG A 115 2.08 21.18 13.57
N ALA A 116 2.32 19.89 13.79
CA ALA A 116 1.94 18.81 12.88
C ALA A 116 0.43 18.46 12.90
N GLY A 117 -0.46 19.37 12.51
CA GLY A 117 -1.92 19.15 12.53
C GLY A 117 -2.51 18.64 11.21
N GLY A 118 -2.39 19.43 10.13
CA GLY A 118 -3.06 19.16 8.85
C GLY A 118 -2.43 18.02 8.03
N GLU A 119 -1.14 17.77 8.22
CA GLU A 119 -0.36 16.79 7.46
C GLU A 119 -0.81 15.35 7.71
N TRP A 120 -1.33 15.05 8.91
CA TRP A 120 -1.92 13.76 9.22
C TRP A 120 -3.09 13.45 8.28
N GLY A 121 -3.95 14.43 7.99
CA GLY A 121 -5.08 14.23 7.08
C GLY A 121 -4.63 13.84 5.68
N ILE A 122 -3.57 14.47 5.17
CA ILE A 122 -2.98 14.15 3.87
C ILE A 122 -2.36 12.76 3.89
N LEU A 123 -1.60 12.42 4.93
CA LEU A 123 -1.02 11.09 5.11
C LEU A 123 -2.09 9.99 5.09
N TYR A 124 -3.19 10.16 5.85
CA TYR A 124 -4.30 9.21 5.86
C TYR A 124 -4.97 9.09 4.49
N ALA A 125 -5.19 10.20 3.78
CA ALA A 125 -5.74 10.16 2.43
C ALA A 125 -4.86 9.35 1.48
N CYS A 126 -3.55 9.54 1.53
CA CYS A 126 -2.59 8.76 0.73
C CYS A 126 -2.65 7.26 1.07
N MET A 127 -2.69 6.92 2.37
CA MET A 127 -2.76 5.52 2.80
C MET A 127 -4.11 4.87 2.47
N ILE A 128 -5.22 5.61 2.49
CA ILE A 128 -6.53 5.09 2.05
C ILE A 128 -6.53 4.82 0.55
N LEU A 129 -5.92 5.69 -0.25
CA LEU A 129 -5.76 5.45 -1.69
C LEU A 129 -4.94 4.17 -1.93
N GLN A 130 -3.85 3.99 -1.18
CA GLN A 130 -3.03 2.79 -1.23
C GLN A 130 -3.82 1.53 -0.86
N LEU A 131 -4.59 1.59 0.23
CA LEU A 131 -5.44 0.48 0.66
C LEU A 131 -6.47 0.12 -0.40
N SER A 132 -7.05 1.13 -1.04
CA SER A 132 -8.04 0.95 -2.11
C SER A 132 -7.43 0.19 -3.29
N TYR A 133 -6.20 0.53 -3.68
CA TYR A 133 -5.48 -0.21 -4.73
C TYR A 133 -5.21 -1.66 -4.34
N ILE A 134 -4.68 -1.91 -3.14
CA ILE A 134 -4.42 -3.27 -2.62
C ILE A 134 -5.71 -4.11 -2.61
N LEU A 135 -6.82 -3.55 -2.13
CA LEU A 135 -8.12 -4.23 -2.11
C LEU A 135 -8.60 -4.56 -3.52
N VAL A 136 -8.46 -3.64 -4.48
CA VAL A 136 -8.79 -3.90 -5.88
C VAL A 136 -7.96 -5.07 -6.43
N VAL A 137 -6.66 -5.10 -6.17
CA VAL A 137 -5.80 -6.22 -6.58
C VAL A 137 -6.27 -7.52 -5.91
N LEU A 138 -6.48 -7.53 -4.58
CA LEU A 138 -6.96 -8.69 -3.83
C LEU A 138 -8.26 -9.29 -4.39
N PHE A 139 -9.27 -8.46 -4.63
CA PHE A 139 -10.57 -8.94 -5.14
C PHE A 139 -10.47 -9.44 -6.58
N ARG A 140 -9.58 -8.86 -7.39
CA ARG A 140 -9.34 -9.29 -8.78
C ARG A 140 -8.45 -10.52 -8.87
N THR A 141 -7.63 -10.77 -7.86
CA THR A 141 -6.74 -11.92 -7.76
C THR A 141 -7.21 -12.96 -6.74
N LYS A 142 -8.47 -12.95 -6.34
CA LYS A 142 -9.00 -13.99 -5.44
C LYS A 142 -9.06 -15.34 -6.19
N PRO A 143 -8.45 -16.42 -5.66
CA PRO A 143 -8.60 -17.75 -6.25
C PRO A 143 -10.04 -18.25 -6.10
N SER A 144 -10.56 -18.91 -7.14
CA SER A 144 -11.86 -19.58 -7.10
C SER A 144 -11.76 -20.78 -6.16
N SER A 145 -12.48 -20.74 -5.03
CA SER A 145 -12.72 -21.94 -4.21
C SER A 145 -13.60 -22.88 -5.02
N GLY A 146 -12.99 -23.92 -5.60
CA GLY A 146 -13.70 -25.05 -6.20
C GLY A 146 -14.26 -25.99 -5.14
#